data_AF-A0A1H2XKG4-F1
#
_entry.id   AF-A0A1H2XKG4-F1
#
_cell.length_a   1.000
_cell.length_b   1.000
_cell.length_c   1.000
_cell.angle_alpha   90.00
_cell.angle_beta   90.00
_cell.angle_gamma   90.00
#
_symmetry.space_group_name_H-M   'P 1'
#
loop_
_entity.id
_entity.type
_entity.pdbx_description
1 polymer ?
#
loop_
_entity_poly.entity_id
_entity_poly.type
_entity_poly.pdbx_seq_one_letter_code
_entity_poly.pdbx_strand_id
1 'polypeptide(L)'
;MDIGDIISKVEGRVAQPLEVRQNFAVLIPLVKKGNQWQIVYELRAKNLKRQPGEISFPGGEVERGETFKEAAIRETIEELNIEKENIDIIGELDYIVTTSNIAIYPFLGTINNISVDKIRPNKDEVDHIFTVPVDFFIKNEPKLYYLDLHPVISKDFPYNLIPNGEKYKWKFGKYSVYFYNYNDYIIWGYTAKLTKHFIDLIK
;
A
#
# COMPACT_ATOMS: atom_id res chain seq x y z
N MET A 1 -20.38 12.08 33.69
CA MET A 1 -19.04 11.75 33.18
C MET A 1 -18.08 12.67 33.88
N ASP A 2 -17.31 12.14 34.82
CA ASP A 2 -16.29 12.90 35.53
C ASP A 2 -14.90 12.71 34.89
N ILE A 3 -13.86 13.31 35.47
CA ILE A 3 -12.51 13.20 34.93
C ILE A 3 -11.96 11.77 35.00
N GLY A 4 -12.37 10.97 35.99
CA GLY A 4 -11.99 9.56 36.10
C GLY A 4 -12.58 8.71 34.98
N ASP A 5 -13.85 8.95 34.64
CA ASP A 5 -14.50 8.32 33.47
C ASP A 5 -13.79 8.66 32.16
N ILE A 6 -13.28 9.89 32.02
CA ILE A 6 -12.55 10.31 30.82
C ILE A 6 -11.18 9.64 30.77
N ILE A 7 -10.43 9.63 31.89
CA ILE A 7 -9.11 9.01 31.99
C ILE A 7 -9.20 7.53 31.64
N SER A 8 -10.12 6.79 32.25
CA SER A 8 -10.29 5.35 31.99
C SER A 8 -10.63 5.01 30.53
N LYS A 9 -11.17 5.96 29.75
CA LYS A 9 -11.49 5.77 28.32
C LYS A 9 -10.36 6.16 27.37
N VAL A 10 -9.38 6.93 27.84
CA VAL A 10 -8.33 7.53 26.98
C VAL A 10 -6.94 7.00 27.35
N GLU A 11 -6.69 6.76 28.63
CA GLU A 11 -5.42 6.24 29.12
C GLU A 11 -5.14 4.85 28.52
N GLY A 12 -3.93 4.65 28.00
CA GLY A 12 -3.54 3.41 27.32
C GLY A 12 -4.11 3.21 25.91
N ARG A 13 -4.95 4.13 25.41
CA ARG A 13 -5.47 4.04 24.03
C ARG A 13 -4.37 4.35 23.01
N VAL A 14 -4.29 3.55 21.96
CA VAL A 14 -3.43 3.85 20.79
C VAL A 14 -4.15 4.87 19.89
N ALA A 15 -3.44 5.91 19.45
CA ALA A 15 -3.99 6.87 18.51
C ALA A 15 -4.25 6.22 17.14
N GLN A 16 -5.34 6.61 16.49
CA GLN A 16 -5.78 6.06 15.21
C GLN A 16 -6.25 7.21 14.29
N PRO A 17 -6.12 7.08 12.97
CA PRO A 17 -6.65 8.05 12.03
C PRO A 17 -8.18 8.13 12.13
N LEU A 18 -8.74 9.34 12.08
CA LEU A 18 -10.16 9.57 12.33
C LEU A 18 -11.07 9.08 11.19
N GLU A 19 -10.61 9.18 9.95
CA GLU A 19 -11.46 8.96 8.78
C GLU A 19 -11.19 7.65 8.03
N VAL A 20 -10.20 6.85 8.46
CA VAL A 20 -9.90 5.58 7.77
C VAL A 20 -11.07 4.63 7.91
N ARG A 21 -11.60 4.17 6.77
CA ARG A 21 -12.77 3.29 6.68
C ARG A 21 -12.41 1.84 6.41
N GLN A 22 -11.27 1.62 5.75
CA GLN A 22 -10.78 0.30 5.41
C GLN A 22 -9.27 0.26 5.62
N ASN A 23 -8.77 -0.87 6.11
CA ASN A 23 -7.35 -1.14 6.25
C ASN A 23 -6.98 -2.22 5.24
N PHE A 24 -5.88 -2.01 4.55
CA PHE A 24 -5.27 -2.97 3.63
C PHE A 24 -3.88 -3.27 4.13
N ALA A 25 -3.42 -4.49 3.92
CA ALA A 25 -2.05 -4.87 4.20
C ALA A 25 -1.43 -5.49 2.95
N VAL A 26 -0.19 -5.11 2.68
CA VAL A 26 0.55 -5.58 1.49
C VAL A 26 1.91 -6.11 1.90
N LEU A 27 2.39 -7.12 1.19
CA LEU A 27 3.76 -7.59 1.32
C LEU A 27 4.59 -6.99 0.18
N ILE A 28 5.78 -6.47 0.48
CA ILE A 28 6.84 -6.18 -0.49
C ILE A 28 7.75 -7.40 -0.51
N PRO A 29 7.48 -8.41 -1.37
CA PRO A 29 8.20 -9.67 -1.36
C PRO A 29 9.57 -9.54 -2.05
N LEU A 30 10.61 -9.91 -1.32
CA LEU A 30 11.96 -10.08 -1.83
C LEU A 30 12.20 -11.55 -2.18
N VAL A 31 12.65 -11.81 -3.40
CA VAL A 31 13.12 -13.13 -3.84
C VAL A 31 14.58 -13.05 -4.24
N LYS A 32 15.30 -14.15 -4.03
CA LYS A 32 16.67 -14.30 -4.52
C LYS A 32 16.66 -14.97 -5.89
N LYS A 33 17.13 -14.27 -6.92
CA LYS A 33 17.34 -14.83 -8.27
C LYS A 33 18.82 -14.76 -8.61
N GLY A 34 19.49 -15.90 -8.59
CA GLY A 34 20.95 -15.96 -8.63
C GLY A 34 21.57 -15.28 -7.39
N ASN A 35 22.44 -14.31 -7.62
CA ASN A 35 23.09 -13.54 -6.55
C ASN A 35 22.42 -12.18 -6.25
N GLN A 36 21.23 -11.92 -6.80
CA GLN A 36 20.55 -10.63 -6.65
C GLN A 36 19.19 -10.78 -5.94
N TRP A 37 18.90 -9.83 -5.06
CA TRP A 37 17.57 -9.62 -4.50
C TRP A 37 16.70 -8.86 -5.50
N GLN A 38 15.48 -9.36 -5.68
CA GLN A 38 14.49 -8.76 -6.57
C GLN A 38 13.16 -8.63 -5.84
N ILE A 39 12.40 -7.58 -6.16
CA ILE A 39 11.05 -7.38 -5.66
C ILE A 39 10.08 -8.10 -6.61
N VAL A 40 9.16 -8.91 -6.08
CA VAL A 40 8.06 -9.51 -6.87
C VAL A 40 6.90 -8.53 -6.95
N TYR A 41 6.32 -8.42 -8.14
CA TYR A 41 5.10 -7.67 -8.42
C TYR A 41 4.11 -8.57 -9.15
N GLU A 42 2.85 -8.19 -9.04
CA GLU A 42 1.74 -8.83 -9.72
C GLU A 42 1.15 -7.89 -10.76
N LEU A 43 0.74 -8.46 -11.89
CA LEU A 43 -0.23 -7.83 -12.77
C LEU A 43 -1.61 -8.38 -12.45
N ARG A 44 -2.51 -7.51 -11.98
CA ARG A 44 -3.88 -7.88 -11.60
C ARG A 44 -4.68 -8.36 -12.80
N ALA A 45 -5.45 -9.43 -12.63
CA ALA A 45 -6.28 -10.00 -13.68
C ALA A 45 -7.34 -9.00 -14.19
N LYS A 46 -7.62 -9.03 -15.50
CA LYS A 46 -8.46 -8.02 -16.17
C LYS A 46 -9.95 -8.10 -15.79
N ASN A 47 -10.38 -9.23 -15.25
CA ASN A 47 -11.75 -9.53 -14.83
C ASN A 47 -12.06 -9.05 -13.40
N LEU A 48 -11.07 -8.52 -12.66
CA LEU A 48 -11.27 -8.05 -11.30
C LEU A 48 -12.11 -6.76 -11.23
N LYS A 49 -12.91 -6.66 -10.16
CA LYS A 49 -13.79 -5.50 -9.90
C LYS A 49 -13.03 -4.21 -9.55
N ARG A 50 -11.80 -4.32 -9.02
CA ARG A 50 -10.94 -3.19 -8.63
C ARG A 50 -9.61 -3.26 -9.38
N GLN A 51 -9.23 -2.13 -9.98
CA GLN A 51 -7.92 -1.88 -10.62
C GLN A 51 -7.43 -3.00 -11.57
N PRO A 52 -8.26 -3.44 -12.54
CA PRO A 52 -7.86 -4.49 -13.48
C PRO A 52 -6.66 -4.04 -14.33
N GLY A 53 -5.64 -4.90 -14.43
CA GLY A 53 -4.43 -4.62 -15.20
C GLY A 53 -3.45 -3.64 -14.56
N GLU A 54 -3.66 -3.25 -13.30
CA GLU A 54 -2.67 -2.48 -12.55
C GLU A 54 -1.60 -3.39 -11.94
N ILE A 55 -0.42 -2.80 -11.70
CA ILE A 55 0.70 -3.47 -11.05
C ILE A 55 0.63 -3.22 -9.54
N SER A 56 0.59 -4.29 -8.77
CA SER A 56 0.49 -4.25 -7.31
C SER A 56 1.53 -5.15 -6.65
N PHE A 57 1.63 -4.97 -5.34
CA PHE A 57 2.13 -5.98 -4.44
C PHE A 57 1.02 -6.98 -4.11
N PRO A 58 1.36 -8.22 -3.69
CA PRO A 58 0.39 -9.08 -3.03
C PRO A 58 -0.17 -8.40 -1.78
N GLY A 59 -1.47 -8.51 -1.58
CA GLY A 59 -2.14 -7.93 -0.44
C GLY A 59 -3.59 -7.55 -0.69
N GLY A 60 -4.32 -7.34 0.41
CA GLY A 60 -5.75 -7.13 0.37
C GLY A 60 -6.29 -6.50 1.64
N GLU A 61 -7.61 -6.57 1.79
CA GLU A 61 -8.33 -5.97 2.91
C GLU A 61 -8.08 -6.76 4.20
N VAL A 62 -7.89 -6.04 5.30
CA VAL A 62 -7.65 -6.66 6.61
C VAL A 62 -8.98 -7.16 7.17
N GLU A 63 -9.07 -8.44 7.45
CA GLU A 63 -10.29 -9.05 7.98
C GLU A 63 -10.47 -8.82 9.49
N ARG A 64 -11.71 -9.02 9.96
CA ARG A 64 -12.04 -8.81 11.38
C ARG A 64 -11.31 -9.82 12.25
N GLY A 65 -10.51 -9.32 13.19
CA GLY A 65 -9.76 -10.14 14.15
C GLY A 65 -8.36 -10.51 13.69
N GLU A 66 -7.98 -10.09 12.48
CA GLU A 66 -6.67 -10.28 11.90
C GLU A 66 -5.76 -9.07 12.21
N THR A 67 -4.48 -9.32 12.47
CA THR A 67 -3.45 -8.28 12.49
C THR A 67 -3.07 -7.89 11.06
N PHE A 68 -2.55 -6.68 10.85
CA PHE A 68 -2.11 -6.26 9.52
C PHE A 68 -1.08 -7.21 8.89
N LYS A 69 -0.20 -7.79 9.71
CA LYS A 69 0.80 -8.77 9.27
C LYS A 69 0.16 -10.08 8.79
N GLU A 70 -0.82 -10.59 9.54
CA GLU A 70 -1.54 -11.81 9.16
C GLU A 70 -2.26 -11.60 7.83
N ALA A 71 -2.92 -10.45 7.64
CA ALA A 71 -3.59 -10.11 6.38
C ALA A 71 -2.61 -10.10 5.21
N ALA A 72 -1.46 -9.45 5.34
CA ALA A 72 -0.45 -9.43 4.28
C ALA A 72 0.02 -10.85 3.91
N ILE A 73 0.20 -11.73 4.91
CA ILE A 73 0.64 -13.11 4.70
C ILE A 73 -0.47 -13.94 4.02
N ARG A 74 -1.71 -13.87 4.51
CA ARG A 74 -2.85 -14.60 3.97
C ARG A 74 -3.09 -14.26 2.51
N GLU A 75 -3.18 -12.96 2.20
CA GLU A 75 -3.39 -12.47 0.83
C GLU A 75 -2.24 -12.91 -0.09
N THR A 76 -0.99 -12.81 0.37
CA THR A 76 0.16 -13.30 -0.42
C THR A 76 0.08 -14.81 -0.71
N ILE A 77 -0.36 -15.61 0.26
CA ILE A 77 -0.55 -17.06 0.09
C ILE A 77 -1.62 -17.33 -0.97
N GLU A 78 -2.76 -16.64 -0.88
CA GLU A 78 -3.91 -16.79 -1.79
C GLU A 78 -3.58 -16.32 -3.22
N GLU A 79 -2.98 -15.14 -3.37
CA GLU A 79 -2.67 -14.55 -4.68
C GLU A 79 -1.51 -15.29 -5.38
N LEU A 80 -0.47 -15.71 -4.65
CA LEU A 80 0.70 -16.39 -5.23
C LEU A 80 0.60 -17.92 -5.26
N ASN A 81 -0.39 -18.52 -4.58
CA ASN A 81 -0.47 -19.98 -4.33
C ASN A 81 0.84 -20.54 -3.77
N ILE A 82 1.32 -19.96 -2.66
CA ILE A 82 2.52 -20.42 -1.94
C ILE A 82 2.17 -20.77 -0.50
N GLU A 83 3.06 -21.48 0.18
CA GLU A 83 2.83 -21.89 1.58
C GLU A 83 3.35 -20.84 2.55
N LYS A 84 2.79 -20.82 3.76
CA LYS A 84 3.21 -19.89 4.82
C LYS A 84 4.70 -20.00 5.14
N GLU A 85 5.25 -21.21 5.10
CA GLU A 85 6.67 -21.50 5.37
C GLU A 85 7.60 -20.95 4.27
N ASN A 86 7.05 -20.45 3.16
CA ASN A 86 7.80 -19.73 2.16
C ASN A 86 7.99 -18.26 2.53
N ILE A 87 7.24 -17.69 3.48
CA ILE A 87 7.22 -16.25 3.76
C ILE A 87 7.89 -15.96 5.12
N ASP A 88 8.98 -15.20 5.08
CA ASP A 88 9.63 -14.66 6.28
C ASP A 88 9.47 -13.13 6.31
N ILE A 89 8.72 -12.60 7.30
CA ILE A 89 8.56 -11.15 7.47
C ILE A 89 9.82 -10.56 8.11
N ILE A 90 10.41 -9.56 7.44
CA ILE A 90 11.54 -8.77 7.95
C ILE A 90 11.04 -7.68 8.90
N GLY A 91 10.02 -6.92 8.49
CA GLY A 91 9.51 -5.80 9.28
C GLY A 91 8.34 -5.06 8.62
N GLU A 92 7.67 -4.22 9.42
CA GLU A 92 6.66 -3.27 8.95
C GLU A 92 7.35 -1.98 8.48
N LEU A 93 6.85 -1.37 7.40
CA LEU A 93 7.33 -0.06 6.90
C LEU A 93 6.28 1.04 7.17
N ASP A 94 6.60 2.29 6.84
CA ASP A 94 5.65 3.39 7.06
C ASP A 94 4.40 3.23 6.18
N TYR A 95 3.23 3.35 6.80
CA TYR A 95 1.94 3.16 6.15
C TYR A 95 1.43 4.43 5.44
N ILE A 96 0.54 4.24 4.46
CA ILE A 96 -0.09 5.33 3.71
C ILE A 96 -1.55 5.47 4.14
N VAL A 97 -1.97 6.68 4.49
CA VAL A 97 -3.41 7.05 4.51
C VAL A 97 -3.74 7.78 3.21
N THR A 98 -4.66 7.21 2.44
CA THR A 98 -5.01 7.71 1.12
C THR A 98 -6.03 8.84 1.17
N THR A 99 -6.15 9.60 0.08
CA THR A 99 -7.21 10.60 -0.10
C THR A 99 -8.60 9.99 -0.22
N SER A 100 -8.70 8.66 -0.36
CA SER A 100 -9.95 7.91 -0.38
C SER A 100 -10.25 7.27 0.98
N ASN A 101 -9.59 7.72 2.05
CA ASN A 101 -9.85 7.29 3.42
C ASN A 101 -9.59 5.79 3.67
N ILE A 102 -8.52 5.27 3.06
CA ILE A 102 -8.03 3.90 3.25
C ILE A 102 -6.62 3.98 3.84
N ALA A 103 -6.26 3.05 4.73
CA ALA A 103 -4.88 2.87 5.18
C ALA A 103 -4.26 1.63 4.53
N ILE A 104 -3.02 1.75 4.05
CA ILE A 104 -2.25 0.65 3.46
C ILE A 104 -1.02 0.42 4.32
N TYR A 105 -0.94 -0.77 4.94
CA TYR A 105 0.13 -1.20 5.85
C TYR A 105 1.12 -2.12 5.11
N PRO A 106 2.30 -1.61 4.72
CA PRO A 106 3.31 -2.39 4.03
C PRO A 106 4.19 -3.21 4.99
N PHE A 107 4.46 -4.47 4.61
CA PHE A 107 5.44 -5.32 5.25
C PHE A 107 6.54 -5.69 4.25
N LEU A 108 7.80 -5.62 4.66
CA LEU A 108 8.91 -6.19 3.90
C LEU A 108 9.10 -7.64 4.33
N GLY A 109 9.26 -8.56 3.38
CA GLY A 109 9.55 -9.96 3.68
C GLY A 109 10.24 -10.66 2.54
N THR A 110 10.78 -11.84 2.81
CA THR A 110 11.39 -12.70 1.78
C THR A 110 10.49 -13.87 1.45
N ILE A 111 10.45 -14.25 0.16
CA ILE A 111 9.91 -15.52 -0.28
C ILE A 111 11.08 -16.49 -0.51
N ASN A 112 11.13 -17.53 0.33
CA ASN A 112 12.18 -18.52 0.42
C ASN A 112 11.65 -19.93 0.13
N ASN A 113 12.57 -20.89 -0.08
CA ASN A 113 12.26 -22.31 -0.30
C ASN A 113 11.40 -22.64 -1.54
N ILE A 114 11.12 -21.64 -2.38
CA ILE A 114 10.49 -21.78 -3.70
C ILE A 114 11.18 -20.85 -4.68
N SER A 115 11.41 -21.33 -5.91
CA SER A 115 11.92 -20.48 -6.98
C SER A 115 10.77 -19.66 -7.56
N VAL A 116 10.98 -18.35 -7.75
CA VAL A 116 9.96 -17.46 -8.31
C VAL A 116 9.41 -17.94 -9.67
N ASP A 117 10.25 -18.57 -10.50
CA ASP A 117 9.85 -19.09 -11.81
C ASP A 117 8.90 -20.32 -11.70
N LYS A 118 8.81 -20.93 -10.50
CA LYS A 118 7.90 -22.04 -10.19
C LYS A 118 6.59 -21.59 -9.53
N ILE A 119 6.49 -20.33 -9.10
CA ILE A 119 5.24 -19.80 -8.53
C ILE A 119 4.15 -19.81 -9.62
N ARG A 120 2.94 -20.22 -9.25
CA ARG A 120 1.78 -20.33 -10.13
C ARG A 120 0.64 -19.56 -9.49
N PRO A 121 0.57 -18.24 -9.71
CA PRO A 121 -0.37 -17.40 -8.97
C PRO A 121 -1.82 -17.76 -9.32
N ASN A 122 -2.75 -17.40 -8.43
CA ASN A 122 -4.16 -17.63 -8.62
C ASN A 122 -4.67 -16.81 -9.81
N LYS A 123 -5.06 -17.49 -10.89
CA LYS A 123 -5.46 -16.84 -12.15
C LYS A 123 -6.77 -16.07 -12.07
N ASP A 124 -7.57 -16.30 -11.04
CA ASP A 124 -8.78 -15.52 -10.82
C ASP A 124 -8.47 -14.09 -10.38
N GLU A 125 -7.27 -13.86 -9.82
CA GLU A 125 -6.86 -12.58 -9.23
C GLU A 125 -5.61 -11.99 -9.87
N VAL A 126 -4.65 -12.83 -10.24
CA VAL A 126 -3.34 -12.45 -10.76
C VAL A 126 -3.14 -13.03 -12.15
N ASP A 127 -2.98 -12.16 -13.14
CA ASP A 127 -2.69 -12.58 -14.52
C ASP A 127 -1.29 -13.21 -14.59
N HIS A 128 -0.27 -12.50 -14.09
CA HIS A 128 1.07 -13.04 -13.95
C HIS A 128 1.89 -12.23 -12.95
N ILE A 129 3.02 -12.80 -12.53
CA ILE A 129 4.01 -12.14 -11.69
C ILE A 129 5.25 -11.80 -12.52
N PHE A 130 5.97 -10.78 -12.08
CA PHE A 130 7.30 -10.45 -12.59
C PHE A 130 8.17 -9.92 -11.46
N THR A 131 9.48 -9.83 -11.72
CA THR A 131 10.44 -9.35 -10.72
C THR A 131 11.29 -8.22 -11.24
N VAL A 132 11.65 -7.32 -10.33
CA VAL A 132 12.55 -6.19 -10.62
C VAL A 132 13.70 -6.18 -9.61
N PRO A 133 14.97 -6.17 -10.06
CA PRO A 133 16.11 -6.12 -9.15
C PRO A 133 16.05 -4.91 -8.21
N VAL A 134 16.39 -5.09 -6.93
CA VAL A 134 16.49 -3.97 -5.98
C VAL A 134 17.50 -2.93 -6.48
N ASP A 135 18.63 -3.39 -7.04
CA ASP A 135 19.66 -2.55 -7.66
C ASP A 135 19.13 -1.63 -8.76
N PHE A 136 18.08 -2.04 -9.48
CA PHE A 136 17.47 -1.18 -10.49
C PHE A 136 16.88 0.07 -9.84
N PHE A 137 16.10 -0.08 -8.78
CA PHE A 137 15.50 1.05 -8.08
C PHE A 137 16.51 1.91 -7.32
N ILE A 138 17.62 1.31 -6.84
CA ILE A 138 18.72 2.07 -6.24
C ILE A 138 19.33 3.01 -7.28
N LYS A 139 19.57 2.52 -8.50
CA LYS A 139 20.25 3.25 -9.58
C LYS A 139 19.34 4.20 -10.36
N ASN A 140 18.03 4.00 -10.33
CA ASN A 140 17.07 4.75 -11.14
C ASN A 140 16.05 5.42 -10.23
N GLU A 141 16.02 6.75 -10.23
CA GLU A 141 14.98 7.52 -9.54
C GLU A 141 13.65 7.46 -10.32
N PRO A 142 12.50 7.40 -9.64
CA PRO A 142 11.21 7.42 -10.31
C PRO A 142 10.93 8.82 -10.87
N LYS A 143 10.12 8.88 -11.93
CA LYS A 143 9.49 10.15 -12.32
C LYS A 143 8.45 10.54 -11.28
N LEU A 144 8.48 11.78 -10.84
CA LEU A 144 7.54 12.33 -9.86
C LEU A 144 6.66 13.38 -10.52
N TYR A 145 5.35 13.21 -10.35
CA TYR A 145 4.33 14.18 -10.70
C TYR A 145 3.48 14.50 -9.47
N TYR A 146 2.81 15.65 -9.49
CA TYR A 146 1.89 16.05 -8.43
C TYR A 146 0.48 16.17 -8.98
N LEU A 147 -0.49 15.63 -8.25
CA LEU A 147 -1.91 15.93 -8.43
C LEU A 147 -2.29 17.03 -7.44
N ASP A 148 -2.84 18.13 -7.95
CA ASP A 148 -3.41 19.16 -7.11
C ASP A 148 -4.76 18.68 -6.55
N LEU A 149 -4.90 18.73 -5.24
CA LEU A 149 -6.13 18.34 -4.54
C LEU A 149 -6.93 19.59 -4.21
N HIS A 150 -8.06 19.73 -4.91
CA HIS A 150 -9.01 20.81 -4.70
C HIS A 150 -10.26 20.29 -3.99
N PRO A 151 -10.68 20.90 -2.88
CA PRO A 151 -11.94 20.55 -2.26
C PRO A 151 -13.10 21.03 -3.15
N VAL A 152 -14.00 20.11 -3.49
CA VAL A 152 -15.28 20.44 -4.10
C VAL A 152 -16.29 20.57 -2.97
N ILE A 153 -16.68 21.81 -2.67
CA ILE A 153 -17.60 22.09 -1.56
C ILE A 153 -19.04 21.88 -2.03
N SER A 154 -19.80 21.10 -1.24
CA SER A 154 -21.23 20.88 -1.49
C SER A 154 -22.00 22.20 -1.42
N LYS A 155 -23.09 22.30 -2.20
CA LYS A 155 -24.00 23.46 -2.17
C LYS A 155 -24.61 23.69 -0.78
N ASP A 156 -24.77 22.62 -0.01
CA ASP A 156 -25.41 22.67 1.31
C ASP A 156 -24.40 22.87 2.45
N PHE A 157 -23.15 23.22 2.10
CA PHE A 157 -22.12 23.47 3.11
C PHE A 157 -22.50 24.69 3.96
N PRO A 158 -22.53 24.56 5.31
CA PRO A 158 -23.08 25.59 6.19
C PRO A 158 -22.05 26.70 6.44
N TYR A 159 -21.84 27.57 5.46
CA TYR A 159 -20.89 28.68 5.56
C TYR A 159 -21.17 29.61 6.76
N ASN A 160 -22.42 29.74 7.16
CA ASN A 160 -22.81 30.53 8.34
C ASN A 160 -22.23 29.98 9.67
N LEU A 161 -21.76 28.73 9.70
CA LEU A 161 -21.18 28.11 10.88
C LEU A 161 -19.65 28.23 10.96
N ILE A 162 -18.99 28.81 9.94
CA ILE A 162 -17.53 28.91 9.91
C ILE A 162 -17.04 30.36 9.85
N PRO A 163 -15.83 30.64 10.38
CA PRO A 163 -15.22 31.96 10.24
C PRO A 163 -15.08 32.37 8.77
N ASN A 164 -15.40 33.62 8.47
CA ASN A 164 -15.35 34.21 7.13
C ASN A 164 -16.35 33.64 6.10
N GLY A 165 -17.23 32.71 6.49
CA GLY A 165 -18.29 32.17 5.65
C GLY A 165 -17.81 31.79 4.24
N GLU A 166 -18.53 32.26 3.22
CA GLU A 166 -18.20 31.99 1.81
C GLU A 166 -16.80 32.47 1.39
N LYS A 167 -16.19 33.40 2.15
CA LYS A 167 -14.82 33.91 1.90
C LYS A 167 -13.75 33.05 2.58
N TYR A 168 -14.09 31.89 3.13
CA TYR A 168 -13.13 30.98 3.74
C TYR A 168 -12.05 30.55 2.73
N LYS A 169 -10.78 30.68 3.12
CA LYS A 169 -9.63 30.35 2.28
C LYS A 169 -9.28 28.87 2.45
N TRP A 170 -9.87 28.05 1.60
CA TRP A 170 -9.57 26.62 1.53
C TRP A 170 -8.09 26.38 1.20
N LYS A 171 -7.48 25.43 1.91
CA LYS A 171 -6.13 24.96 1.58
C LYS A 171 -6.22 23.94 0.44
N PHE A 172 -5.25 24.02 -0.47
CA PHE A 172 -5.06 23.04 -1.52
C PHE A 172 -3.92 22.09 -1.13
N GLY A 173 -4.14 20.81 -1.32
CA GLY A 173 -3.14 19.78 -1.11
C GLY A 173 -2.40 19.47 -2.40
N LYS A 174 -1.23 18.83 -2.27
CA LYS A 174 -0.56 18.16 -3.39
C LYS A 174 -0.36 16.70 -3.04
N TYR A 175 -0.66 15.84 -4.00
CA TYR A 175 -0.46 14.40 -3.88
C TYR A 175 0.64 13.95 -4.85
N SER A 176 1.73 13.41 -4.32
CA SER A 176 2.84 12.87 -5.13
C SER A 176 2.47 11.53 -5.76
N VAL A 177 2.75 11.41 -7.07
CA VAL A 177 2.58 10.20 -7.86
C VAL A 177 3.92 9.85 -8.50
N TYR A 178 4.42 8.66 -8.18
CA TYR A 178 5.69 8.14 -8.70
C TYR A 178 5.46 7.17 -9.84
N PHE A 179 6.42 7.11 -10.77
CA PHE A 179 6.42 6.20 -11.90
C PHE A 179 7.82 5.61 -12.12
N TYR A 180 7.92 4.28 -12.11
CA TYR A 180 9.08 3.54 -12.57
C TYR A 180 8.73 2.83 -13.89
N ASN A 181 9.61 2.98 -14.88
CA ASN A 181 9.52 2.25 -16.13
C ASN A 181 10.55 1.14 -16.11
N TYR A 182 10.11 -0.12 -16.17
CA TYR A 182 10.98 -1.28 -16.22
C TYR A 182 10.52 -2.24 -17.31
N ASN A 183 11.30 -2.34 -18.40
CA ASN A 183 10.87 -3.01 -19.63
C ASN A 183 9.50 -2.47 -20.08
N ASP A 184 8.52 -3.37 -20.26
CA ASP A 184 7.15 -3.03 -20.65
C ASP A 184 6.23 -2.72 -19.46
N TYR A 185 6.75 -2.74 -18.23
CA TYR A 185 5.98 -2.51 -17.01
C TYR A 185 6.13 -1.07 -16.51
N ILE A 186 4.99 -0.46 -16.17
CA ILE A 186 4.91 0.85 -15.53
C ILE A 186 4.41 0.63 -14.09
N ILE A 187 5.33 0.67 -13.13
CA ILE A 187 4.98 0.62 -11.71
C ILE A 187 4.68 2.05 -11.28
N TRP A 188 3.45 2.31 -10.82
CA TRP A 188 3.00 3.67 -10.49
C TRP A 188 2.11 3.72 -9.24
N GLY A 189 1.67 4.92 -8.86
CA GLY A 189 0.68 5.11 -7.80
C GLY A 189 1.19 4.72 -6.41
N TYR A 190 0.36 4.03 -5.62
CA TYR A 190 0.73 3.59 -4.28
C TYR A 190 1.86 2.56 -4.31
N THR A 191 1.83 1.63 -5.27
CA THR A 191 2.89 0.62 -5.47
C THR A 191 4.25 1.30 -5.63
N ALA A 192 4.37 2.24 -6.57
CA ALA A 192 5.63 2.98 -6.78
C ALA A 192 6.03 3.84 -5.57
N LYS A 193 5.07 4.41 -4.84
CA LYS A 193 5.33 5.19 -3.62
C LYS A 193 5.91 4.31 -2.53
N LEU A 194 5.36 3.13 -2.31
CA LEU A 194 5.85 2.15 -1.34
C LEU A 194 7.22 1.60 -1.76
N THR A 195 7.42 1.29 -3.04
CA THR A 195 8.74 0.92 -3.57
C THR A 195 9.77 2.03 -3.31
N LYS A 196 9.45 3.28 -3.65
CA LYS A 196 10.36 4.42 -3.42
C LYS A 196 10.70 4.57 -1.94
N HIS A 197 9.69 4.48 -1.07
CA HIS A 197 9.89 4.56 0.37
C HIS A 197 10.82 3.46 0.89
N PHE A 198 10.58 2.19 0.51
CA PHE A 198 11.47 1.08 0.84
C PHE A 198 12.91 1.34 0.39
N ILE A 199 13.09 1.81 -0.84
CA ILE A 199 14.42 2.09 -1.39
C ILE A 199 15.12 3.25 -0.68
N ASP A 200 14.37 4.26 -0.22
CA ASP A 200 14.91 5.37 0.56
C ASP A 200 15.36 4.95 1.96
N LEU A 201 14.75 3.92 2.55
CA LEU A 201 15.14 3.40 3.87
C LEU A 201 16.47 2.65 3.85
N ILE A 202 16.86 2.09 2.69
CA ILE A 202 18.06 1.24 2.57
C ILE A 202 19.24 1.91 1.85
N LYS A 203 19.05 3.14 1.37
CA LYS A 203 20.11 3.98 0.78
C LYS A 203 20.87 4.72 1.88
#